data_AF-A0A1G7RW06-F1
#
_entry.id   AF-A0A1G7RW06-F1
#
_cell.length_a   1.000
_cell.length_b   1.000
_cell.length_c   1.000
_cell.angle_alpha   90.00
_cell.angle_beta   90.00
_cell.angle_gamma   90.00
#
_symmetry.space_group_name_H-M   'P 1'
#
loop_
_entity.id
_entity.type
_entity.pdbx_description
1 polymer ?
#
loop_
_entity_poly.entity_id
_entity_poly.type
_entity_poly.pdbx_seq_one_letter_code
_entity_poly.pdbx_strand_id
1 'polypeptide(L)'
;MPEIDRLGGSSDCIELDFVEREATPEPLMRLSIHLHAAELSLSDTVCVLDSFGVQRARSTVHNWGQKADLQPEGGKSPNHVAVDETVIQLNDQRFWLYAAVDPDTNEFLHVRLFPTRTIVLTKQFLQELQEKHDVADAVFLVDGAPWLQAALFEESLRFQHVTHGNRNAVERVFNGVKRRTEQFANHFRNATPESAENWLQTFAFAWTQLI
;
A
#
# COMPACT_ATOMS: atom_id res chain seq x y z
N MET A 1 -9.94 -12.79 -32.43
CA MET A 1 -10.30 -12.38 -31.06
C MET A 1 -9.33 -13.08 -30.14
N PRO A 2 -8.43 -12.37 -29.42
CA PRO A 2 -7.61 -13.05 -28.44
C PRO A 2 -8.46 -13.34 -27.20
N GLU A 3 -8.35 -14.58 -26.70
CA GLU A 3 -8.86 -14.99 -25.40
C GLU A 3 -8.34 -14.05 -24.32
N ILE A 4 -9.25 -13.56 -23.49
CA ILE A 4 -8.89 -12.85 -22.27
C ILE A 4 -8.32 -13.92 -21.33
N ASP A 5 -7.00 -13.90 -21.14
CA ASP A 5 -6.34 -14.66 -20.09
C ASP A 5 -7.05 -14.35 -18.77
N ARG A 6 -7.63 -15.39 -18.19
CA ARG A 6 -8.38 -15.32 -16.95
C ARG A 6 -7.45 -14.79 -15.86
N LEU A 7 -7.82 -13.65 -15.26
CA LEU A 7 -7.34 -13.20 -13.96
C LEU A 7 -7.72 -14.26 -12.91
N GLY A 8 -6.95 -15.34 -12.86
CA GLY A 8 -7.18 -16.51 -12.00
C GLY A 8 -6.23 -16.61 -10.81
N GLY A 9 -5.34 -15.63 -10.63
CA GLY A 9 -4.47 -15.56 -9.46
C GLY A 9 -5.09 -14.67 -8.39
N SER A 10 -5.35 -15.22 -7.22
CA SER A 10 -5.47 -14.48 -5.96
C SER A 10 -6.74 -13.64 -5.72
N SER A 11 -7.92 -14.25 -5.77
CA SER A 11 -9.07 -13.70 -5.04
C SER A 11 -9.15 -14.21 -3.60
N ASP A 12 -8.44 -15.27 -3.22
CA ASP A 12 -8.66 -15.97 -1.93
C ASP A 12 -8.03 -15.28 -0.72
N CYS A 13 -7.27 -14.21 -0.94
CA CYS A 13 -6.55 -13.45 0.07
C CYS A 13 -7.39 -12.35 0.76
N ILE A 14 -8.60 -12.06 0.28
CA ILE A 14 -9.53 -11.11 0.91
C ILE A 14 -10.59 -11.88 1.71
N GLU A 15 -10.44 -11.89 3.04
CA GLU A 15 -11.47 -12.39 3.94
C GLU A 15 -12.63 -11.38 4.05
N LEU A 16 -13.87 -11.86 3.92
CA LEU A 16 -15.08 -11.04 3.88
C LEU A 16 -16.03 -11.35 5.05
N ASP A 17 -15.48 -11.76 6.19
CA ASP A 17 -16.22 -12.13 7.39
C ASP A 17 -17.07 -10.98 7.97
N PHE A 18 -16.78 -9.73 7.57
CA PHE A 18 -17.56 -8.54 7.93
C PHE A 18 -18.86 -8.38 7.11
N VAL A 19 -19.11 -9.26 6.14
CA VAL A 19 -20.23 -9.21 5.19
C VAL A 19 -21.34 -10.17 5.62
N GLU A 20 -21.76 -10.10 6.87
CA GLU A 20 -23.00 -10.79 7.25
C GLU A 20 -24.19 -10.06 6.60
N ARG A 21 -24.78 -10.69 5.55
CA ARG A 21 -26.07 -10.36 4.90
C ARG A 21 -26.06 -9.34 3.75
N GLU A 22 -24.97 -9.21 2.99
CA GLU A 22 -25.09 -8.51 1.72
C GLU A 22 -25.54 -9.42 0.57
N ALA A 23 -26.51 -8.97 -0.21
CA ALA A 23 -27.00 -9.69 -1.39
C ALA A 23 -26.01 -9.64 -2.59
N THR A 24 -24.77 -9.20 -2.37
CA THR A 24 -23.73 -9.12 -3.40
C THR A 24 -22.95 -10.43 -3.43
N PRO A 25 -22.74 -11.06 -4.60
CA PRO A 25 -21.83 -12.19 -4.71
C PRO A 25 -20.42 -11.84 -4.23
N GLU A 26 -19.86 -12.69 -3.37
CA GLU A 26 -18.52 -12.53 -2.79
C GLU A 26 -17.42 -12.22 -3.84
N PRO A 27 -17.35 -12.90 -5.01
CA PRO A 27 -16.34 -12.60 -6.02
C PRO A 27 -16.40 -11.17 -6.55
N LEU A 28 -17.61 -10.59 -6.63
CA LEU A 28 -17.80 -9.21 -7.10
C LEU A 28 -17.41 -8.19 -6.04
N MET A 29 -17.56 -8.53 -4.76
CA MET A 29 -17.05 -7.71 -3.66
C MET A 29 -15.52 -7.67 -3.68
N ARG A 30 -14.87 -8.84 -3.74
CA ARG A 30 -13.41 -8.93 -3.85
C ARG A 30 -12.88 -8.20 -5.10
N LEU A 31 -13.54 -8.39 -6.25
CA LEU A 31 -13.22 -7.64 -7.47
C LEU A 31 -13.34 -6.13 -7.26
N SER A 32 -14.41 -5.65 -6.64
CA SER A 32 -14.60 -4.21 -6.42
C SER A 32 -13.56 -3.61 -5.46
N ILE A 33 -13.15 -4.36 -4.43
CA ILE A 33 -12.06 -3.96 -3.53
C ILE A 33 -10.76 -3.88 -4.33
N HIS A 34 -10.44 -4.91 -5.13
CA HIS A 34 -9.25 -4.90 -5.98
C HIS A 34 -9.24 -3.76 -7.00
N LEU A 35 -10.36 -3.50 -7.69
CA LEU A 35 -10.45 -2.42 -8.66
C LEU A 35 -10.25 -1.06 -7.97
N HIS A 36 -10.90 -0.85 -6.83
CA HIS A 36 -10.76 0.41 -6.11
C HIS A 36 -9.35 0.58 -5.52
N ALA A 37 -8.74 -0.51 -5.04
CA ALA A 37 -7.36 -0.55 -4.59
C ALA A 37 -6.38 -0.30 -5.74
N ALA A 38 -6.69 -0.78 -6.95
CA ALA A 38 -5.97 -0.48 -8.19
C ALA A 38 -6.33 0.90 -8.77
N GLU A 39 -6.78 1.83 -7.91
CA GLU A 39 -7.03 3.25 -8.20
C GLU A 39 -8.17 3.53 -9.17
N LEU A 40 -9.03 2.53 -9.44
CA LEU A 40 -10.26 2.79 -10.15
C LEU A 40 -11.17 3.67 -9.27
N SER A 41 -11.77 4.70 -9.86
CA SER A 41 -12.66 5.57 -9.11
C SER A 41 -13.84 4.76 -8.55
N LEU A 42 -14.42 5.19 -7.42
CA LEU A 42 -15.62 4.54 -6.88
C LEU A 42 -16.77 4.53 -7.91
N SER A 43 -16.83 5.55 -8.79
CA SER A 43 -17.83 5.61 -9.85
C SER A 43 -17.60 4.50 -10.88
N ASP A 44 -16.37 4.36 -11.35
CA ASP A 44 -16.01 3.37 -12.37
C ASP A 44 -16.11 1.95 -11.82
N THR A 45 -15.73 1.75 -10.55
CA THR A 45 -15.88 0.47 -9.86
C THR A 45 -17.35 0.06 -9.76
N VAL A 46 -18.24 1.01 -9.43
CA VAL A 46 -19.69 0.78 -9.46
C VAL A 46 -20.19 0.50 -10.88
N CYS A 47 -19.67 1.18 -11.91
CA CYS A 47 -20.01 0.88 -13.29
C CYS A 47 -19.61 -0.54 -13.71
N VAL A 48 -18.46 -1.04 -13.24
CA VAL A 48 -18.07 -2.44 -13.45
C VAL A 48 -19.05 -3.38 -12.77
N LEU A 49 -19.44 -3.13 -11.52
CA LEU A 49 -20.44 -3.94 -10.82
C LEU A 49 -21.81 -3.95 -11.53
N ASP A 50 -22.25 -2.80 -12.04
CA ASP A 50 -23.51 -2.68 -12.80
C ASP A 50 -23.47 -3.51 -14.10
N SER A 51 -22.30 -3.63 -14.74
CA SER A 51 -22.12 -4.51 -15.91
C SER A 51 -22.33 -6.01 -15.59
N PHE A 52 -22.17 -6.40 -14.31
CA PHE A 52 -22.50 -7.73 -13.79
C PHE A 52 -23.91 -7.82 -13.21
N GLY A 53 -24.75 -6.79 -13.40
CA GLY A 53 -26.13 -6.73 -12.87
C GLY A 53 -26.22 -6.41 -11.39
N VAL A 54 -25.14 -5.92 -10.77
CA VAL A 54 -25.08 -5.59 -9.34
C VAL A 54 -25.01 -4.09 -9.14
N GLN A 55 -26.13 -3.50 -8.73
CA GLN A 55 -26.20 -2.08 -8.42
C GLN A 55 -25.84 -1.80 -6.96
N ARG A 56 -24.80 -0.98 -6.77
CA ARG A 56 -24.31 -0.57 -5.45
C ARG A 56 -23.98 0.91 -5.41
N ALA A 57 -24.13 1.50 -4.23
CA ALA A 57 -23.71 2.86 -4.00
C ALA A 57 -22.18 2.92 -3.89
N ARG A 58 -21.60 4.07 -4.26
CA ARG A 58 -20.16 4.34 -4.09
C ARG A 58 -19.70 4.16 -2.63
N SER A 59 -20.55 4.56 -1.68
CA SER A 59 -20.31 4.39 -0.24
C SER A 59 -20.22 2.93 0.17
N THR A 60 -20.91 2.02 -0.52
CA THR A 60 -20.85 0.59 -0.23
C THR A 60 -19.49 0.01 -0.61
N VAL A 61 -19.02 0.29 -1.82
CA VAL A 61 -17.68 -0.14 -2.27
C VAL A 61 -16.58 0.46 -1.38
N HIS A 62 -16.71 1.74 -1.02
CA HIS A 62 -15.79 2.38 -0.08
C HIS A 62 -15.77 1.66 1.28
N ASN A 63 -16.94 1.34 1.83
CA ASN A 63 -17.07 0.62 3.10
C ASN A 63 -16.45 -0.79 3.04
N TRP A 64 -16.59 -1.50 1.92
CA TRP A 64 -15.95 -2.81 1.76
C TRP A 64 -14.43 -2.69 1.79
N GLY A 65 -13.85 -1.73 1.07
CA GLY A 65 -12.40 -1.50 1.12
C GLY A 65 -11.92 -1.16 2.54
N GLN A 66 -12.66 -0.32 3.26
CA GLN A 66 -12.28 0.06 4.64
C GLN A 66 -12.42 -1.10 5.63
N LYS A 67 -13.45 -1.94 5.50
CA LYS A 67 -13.69 -3.06 6.41
C LYS A 67 -12.84 -4.29 6.12
N ALA A 68 -12.33 -4.41 4.91
CA ALA A 68 -11.43 -5.50 4.55
C ALA A 68 -10.09 -5.39 5.28
N ASP A 69 -9.72 -4.20 5.77
CA ASP A 69 -8.53 -3.94 6.60
C ASP A 69 -7.27 -4.64 6.04
N LEU A 70 -7.12 -4.54 4.72
CA LEU A 70 -6.10 -5.28 3.98
C LEU A 70 -4.75 -4.61 4.19
N GLN A 71 -3.76 -5.41 4.58
CA GLN A 71 -2.38 -4.98 4.75
C GLN A 71 -1.45 -5.89 3.95
N PRO A 72 -0.25 -5.41 3.56
CA PRO A 72 0.76 -6.27 2.96
C PRO A 72 1.03 -7.51 3.83
N GLU A 73 1.24 -8.65 3.17
CA GLU A 73 1.47 -9.93 3.83
C GLU A 73 2.74 -9.93 4.68
N GLY A 74 2.64 -10.35 5.95
CA GLY A 74 3.77 -10.52 6.86
C GLY A 74 4.57 -11.81 6.64
N GLY A 75 5.62 -12.01 7.44
CA GLY A 75 6.41 -13.24 7.47
C GLY A 75 7.48 -13.37 6.38
N LYS A 76 7.74 -12.29 5.64
CA LYS A 76 8.80 -12.26 4.61
C LYS A 76 10.20 -12.08 5.22
N SER A 77 11.22 -12.54 4.51
CA SER A 77 12.64 -12.47 4.89
C SER A 77 13.52 -11.91 3.76
N PRO A 78 13.36 -10.64 3.38
CA PRO A 78 14.06 -10.06 2.24
C PRO A 78 15.54 -9.79 2.54
N ASN A 79 16.41 -9.91 1.52
CA ASN A 79 17.83 -9.57 1.65
C ASN A 79 18.06 -8.04 1.70
N HIS A 80 17.18 -7.28 1.05
CA HIS A 80 17.22 -5.83 0.99
C HIS A 80 15.85 -5.26 1.31
N VAL A 81 15.82 -4.12 2.00
CA VAL A 81 14.59 -3.37 2.23
C VAL A 81 14.82 -1.94 1.80
N ALA A 82 14.05 -1.46 0.84
CA ALA A 82 14.09 -0.07 0.45
C ALA A 82 13.05 0.73 1.22
N VAL A 83 13.47 1.79 1.89
CA VAL A 83 12.58 2.69 2.64
C VAL A 83 12.69 4.10 2.08
N ASP A 84 11.54 4.69 1.75
CA ASP A 84 11.43 6.08 1.32
C ASP A 84 10.20 6.74 1.97
N GLU A 85 10.20 8.06 1.93
CA GLU A 85 9.15 8.91 2.48
C GLU A 85 8.66 9.90 1.44
N THR A 86 7.35 10.08 1.34
CA THR A 86 6.77 11.11 0.47
C THR A 86 5.72 11.92 1.21
N VAL A 87 5.60 13.20 0.83
CA VAL A 87 4.50 14.04 1.30
C VAL A 87 3.25 13.65 0.53
N ILE A 88 2.15 13.46 1.26
CA ILE A 88 0.81 13.42 0.68
C ILE A 88 -0.05 14.53 1.29
N GLN A 89 -1.04 15.00 0.53
CA GLN A 89 -1.96 16.01 0.97
C GLN A 89 -3.29 15.34 1.39
N LEU A 90 -3.66 15.46 2.66
CA LEU A 90 -4.94 15.00 3.19
C LEU A 90 -5.76 16.22 3.56
N ASN A 91 -6.83 16.48 2.82
CA ASN A 91 -7.61 17.72 2.87
C ASN A 91 -6.66 18.92 2.72
N ASP A 92 -6.64 19.82 3.70
CA ASP A 92 -5.78 21.00 3.73
C ASP A 92 -4.47 20.79 4.53
N GLN A 93 -4.17 19.55 4.93
CA GLN A 93 -2.99 19.20 5.73
C GLN A 93 -2.01 18.29 4.96
N ARG A 94 -0.73 18.40 5.31
CA ARG A 94 0.33 17.53 4.78
C ARG A 94 0.62 16.41 5.76
N PHE A 95 0.72 15.21 5.23
CA PHE A 95 1.15 14.01 5.95
C PHE A 95 2.36 13.39 5.25
N TRP A 96 3.04 12.51 5.97
CA TRP A 96 4.23 11.79 5.53
C TRP A 96 3.91 10.32 5.42
N LEU A 97 3.92 9.83 4.18
CA LEU A 97 3.78 8.43 3.87
C LEU A 97 5.15 7.77 3.90
N TYR A 98 5.30 6.82 4.81
CA TYR A 98 6.45 5.93 4.89
C TYR A 98 6.10 4.63 4.20
N ALA A 99 6.99 4.14 3.34
CA ALA A 99 6.83 2.85 2.70
C ALA A 99 8.14 2.08 2.66
N ALA A 100 8.04 0.79 2.97
CA ALA A 100 9.11 -0.19 2.87
C ALA A 100 8.75 -1.18 1.76
N VAL A 101 9.68 -1.44 0.87
CA VAL A 101 9.49 -2.33 -0.28
C VAL A 101 10.67 -3.28 -0.42
N ASP A 102 10.39 -4.50 -0.87
CA ASP A 102 11.41 -5.43 -1.33
C ASP A 102 11.80 -5.03 -2.76
N PRO A 103 13.06 -4.60 -3.02
CA PRO A 103 13.48 -4.18 -4.35
C PRO A 103 13.64 -5.34 -5.34
N ASP A 104 13.74 -6.58 -4.87
CA ASP A 104 13.89 -7.77 -5.71
C ASP A 104 12.53 -8.22 -6.27
N THR A 105 11.48 -8.17 -5.44
CA THR A 105 10.11 -8.54 -5.84
C THR A 105 9.24 -7.34 -6.26
N ASN A 106 9.66 -6.11 -5.91
CA ASN A 106 8.86 -4.89 -6.01
C ASN A 106 7.58 -4.89 -5.16
N GLU A 107 7.52 -5.74 -4.15
CA GLU A 107 6.36 -5.84 -3.25
C GLU A 107 6.48 -4.84 -2.10
N PHE A 108 5.34 -4.33 -1.65
CA PHE A 108 5.31 -3.59 -0.39
C PHE A 108 5.44 -4.55 0.79
N LEU A 109 6.24 -4.14 1.77
CA LEU A 109 6.42 -4.82 3.05
C LEU A 109 5.60 -4.10 4.12
N HIS A 110 5.71 -2.78 4.19
CA HIS A 110 4.96 -1.99 5.17
C HIS A 110 4.70 -0.57 4.70
N VAL A 111 3.55 -0.03 5.09
CA VAL A 111 3.14 1.34 4.75
C VAL A 111 2.46 1.98 5.98
N ARG A 112 2.87 3.21 6.31
CA ARG A 112 2.29 4.02 7.40
C ARG A 112 2.22 5.49 7.07
N LEU A 113 1.24 6.16 7.66
CA LEU A 113 0.99 7.57 7.49
C LEU A 113 1.18 8.33 8.81
N PHE A 114 2.08 9.31 8.78
CA PHE A 114 2.38 10.14 9.95
C PHE A 114 2.08 11.62 9.71
N PRO A 115 1.69 12.38 10.74
CA PRO A 115 1.47 13.82 10.60
C PRO A 115 2.77 14.61 10.48
N THR A 116 3.90 14.06 10.92
CA THR A 116 5.22 14.73 10.94
C THR A 116 6.34 13.73 10.68
N ARG A 117 7.55 14.23 10.37
CA ARG A 117 8.77 13.41 10.33
C ARG A 117 9.59 13.65 11.58
N THR A 118 9.72 12.61 12.38
CA THR A 118 10.61 12.60 13.54
C THR A 118 11.32 11.26 13.61
N ILE A 119 12.47 11.24 14.29
CA ILE A 119 13.21 9.99 14.54
C ILE A 119 12.30 9.01 15.30
N VAL A 120 11.50 9.48 16.26
CA VAL A 120 10.59 8.62 17.05
C VAL A 120 9.58 7.89 16.16
N LEU A 121 8.92 8.61 15.24
CA LEU A 121 7.94 8.00 14.32
C LEU A 121 8.62 7.08 13.29
N THR A 122 9.85 7.42 12.89
CA THR A 122 10.64 6.53 12.03
C THR A 122 10.99 5.22 12.74
N LYS A 123 11.40 5.28 14.02
CA LYS A 123 11.69 4.09 14.82
C LYS A 123 10.43 3.25 15.01
N GLN A 124 9.28 3.88 15.25
CA GLN A 124 8.00 3.18 15.28
C GLN A 124 7.74 2.42 13.97
N PHE A 125 7.92 3.07 12.82
CA PHE A 125 7.77 2.42 11.52
C PHE A 125 8.70 1.21 11.34
N LEU A 126 9.97 1.34 11.73
CA LEU A 126 10.96 0.27 11.63
C LEU A 126 10.68 -0.89 12.60
N GLN A 127 10.15 -0.60 13.79
CA GLN A 127 9.75 -1.61 14.76
C GLN A 127 8.56 -2.41 14.25
N GLU A 128 7.52 -1.74 13.76
CA GLU A 128 6.37 -2.43 13.15
C GLU A 128 6.78 -3.28 11.94
N LEU A 129 7.73 -2.82 11.13
CA LEU A 129 8.29 -3.61 10.03
C LEU A 129 9.02 -4.87 10.53
N GLN A 130 9.83 -4.76 11.59
CA GLN A 130 10.53 -5.89 12.21
C GLN A 130 9.58 -6.88 12.91
N GLU A 131 8.48 -6.39 13.46
CA GLU A 131 7.43 -7.26 14.03
C GLU A 131 6.73 -8.06 12.94
N LYS A 132 6.54 -7.46 11.76
CA LYS A 132 5.88 -8.10 10.62
C LYS A 132 6.80 -9.03 9.83
N HIS A 133 8.10 -8.77 9.77
CA HIS A 133 9.02 -9.43 8.84
C HIS A 133 10.38 -9.71 9.46
N ASP A 134 11.03 -10.78 9.01
CA ASP A 134 12.41 -11.08 9.38
C ASP A 134 13.39 -10.23 8.54
N VAL A 135 13.63 -9.01 9.02
CA VAL A 135 14.48 -8.00 8.36
C VAL A 135 15.74 -7.67 9.14
N ALA A 136 16.02 -8.41 10.23
CA ALA A 136 17.18 -8.16 11.08
C ALA A 136 18.50 -8.25 10.29
N ASP A 137 18.54 -9.17 9.31
CA ASP A 137 19.68 -9.39 8.44
C ASP A 137 19.60 -8.69 7.07
N ALA A 138 18.53 -7.92 6.83
CA ALA A 138 18.38 -7.18 5.59
C ALA A 138 19.32 -5.96 5.55
N VAL A 139 19.69 -5.54 4.33
CA VAL A 139 20.33 -4.25 4.11
C VAL A 139 19.28 -3.21 3.72
N PHE A 140 19.12 -2.19 4.56
CA PHE A 140 18.20 -1.09 4.33
C PHE A 140 18.78 -0.09 3.32
N LEU A 141 18.06 0.14 2.23
CA LEU A 141 18.39 1.12 1.21
C LEU A 141 17.56 2.37 1.48
N VAL A 142 18.23 3.46 1.86
CA VAL A 142 17.58 4.73 2.20
C VAL A 142 18.20 5.90 1.45
N ASP A 143 17.43 6.99 1.38
CA ASP A 143 17.89 8.27 0.86
C ASP A 143 18.79 9.01 1.86
N GLY A 144 19.03 10.29 1.58
CA GLY A 144 19.85 11.17 2.42
C GLY A 144 19.16 11.71 3.66
N ALA A 145 17.95 11.25 4.01
CA ALA A 145 17.17 11.79 5.12
C ALA A 145 17.88 11.55 6.48
N PRO A 146 18.27 12.61 7.22
CA PRO A 146 19.01 12.46 8.46
C PRO A 146 18.26 11.66 9.54
N TRP A 147 16.93 11.79 9.61
CA TRP A 147 16.12 11.07 10.59
C TRP A 147 15.97 9.58 10.28
N LEU A 148 15.90 9.18 9.00
CA LEU A 148 15.91 7.77 8.59
C LEU A 148 17.22 7.10 8.99
N GLN A 149 18.34 7.73 8.63
CA GLN A 149 19.67 7.20 8.93
C GLN A 149 19.93 7.13 10.44
N ALA A 150 19.50 8.15 11.20
CA ALA A 150 19.60 8.14 12.66
C ALA A 150 18.77 7.02 13.29
N ALA A 151 17.52 6.82 12.85
CA ALA A 151 16.67 5.76 13.37
C ALA A 151 17.23 4.37 13.08
N LEU A 152 17.70 4.13 11.84
CA LEU A 152 18.34 2.85 11.45
C LEU A 152 19.60 2.57 12.27
N PHE A 153 20.42 3.60 12.49
CA PHE A 153 21.62 3.48 13.33
C PHE A 153 21.26 3.14 14.78
N GLU A 154 20.28 3.81 15.37
CA GLU A 154 19.84 3.56 16.75
C GLU A 154 19.19 2.17 16.93
N GLU A 155 18.50 1.67 15.90
CA GLU A 155 17.91 0.32 15.89
C GLU A 155 18.94 -0.77 15.50
N SER A 156 20.22 -0.41 15.31
CA SER A 156 21.29 -1.34 14.90
C SER A 156 21.02 -2.07 13.58
N LEU A 157 20.23 -1.47 12.70
CA LEU A 157 19.90 -2.02 11.38
C LEU A 157 20.98 -1.64 10.37
N ARG A 158 21.38 -2.60 9.52
CA ARG A 158 22.37 -2.39 8.48
C ARG A 158 21.75 -1.53 7.38
N PHE A 159 22.35 -0.39 7.06
CA PHE A 159 21.84 0.47 6.01
C PHE A 159 22.92 1.02 5.08
N GLN A 160 22.50 1.31 3.85
CA GLN A 160 23.30 1.96 2.83
C GLN A 160 22.54 3.20 2.34
N HIS A 161 23.19 4.36 2.44
CA HIS A 161 22.71 5.56 1.76
C HIS A 161 22.98 5.43 0.26
N VAL A 162 21.92 5.50 -0.55
CA VAL A 162 22.02 5.36 -2.00
C VAL A 162 21.63 6.67 -2.69
N THR A 163 22.63 7.46 -3.10
CA THR A 163 22.40 8.73 -3.83
C THR A 163 22.34 8.54 -5.35
N HIS A 164 23.13 7.63 -5.92
CA HIS A 164 23.19 7.31 -7.36
C HIS A 164 23.62 5.84 -7.54
N GLY A 165 22.74 4.94 -8.03
CA GLY A 165 23.00 3.50 -8.15
C GLY A 165 21.72 2.65 -8.14
N ASN A 166 21.61 1.68 -7.22
CA ASN A 166 20.40 0.86 -6.96
C ASN A 166 19.14 1.69 -6.61
N ARG A 167 19.30 3.01 -6.54
CA ARG A 167 18.27 4.04 -6.73
C ARG A 167 17.28 3.65 -7.83
N ASN A 168 17.70 2.99 -8.90
CA ASN A 168 16.79 2.51 -9.95
C ASN A 168 15.72 1.54 -9.45
N ALA A 169 15.98 0.62 -8.52
CA ALA A 169 14.94 -0.30 -8.05
C ALA A 169 13.95 0.44 -7.14
N VAL A 170 14.48 1.15 -6.14
CA VAL A 170 13.69 1.95 -5.20
C VAL A 170 12.89 3.03 -5.91
N GLU A 171 13.53 3.86 -6.74
CA GLU A 171 12.83 4.84 -7.58
C GLU A 171 11.94 4.19 -8.62
N ARG A 172 12.19 2.97 -9.13
CA ARG A 172 11.21 2.32 -10.02
C ARG A 172 9.96 1.91 -9.26
N VAL A 173 10.08 1.34 -8.07
CA VAL A 173 8.92 1.00 -7.24
C VAL A 173 8.19 2.29 -6.85
N PHE A 174 8.90 3.27 -6.29
CA PHE A 174 8.31 4.53 -5.89
C PHE A 174 7.82 5.39 -7.06
N ASN A 175 8.46 5.38 -8.23
CA ASN A 175 7.95 6.04 -9.42
C ASN A 175 6.81 5.25 -10.06
N GLY A 176 6.79 3.92 -9.96
CA GLY A 176 5.66 3.09 -10.39
C GLY A 176 4.43 3.39 -9.55
N VAL A 177 4.63 3.52 -8.24
CA VAL A 177 3.63 3.97 -7.28
C VAL A 177 3.24 5.41 -7.60
N LYS A 178 4.17 6.38 -7.63
CA LYS A 178 3.89 7.80 -7.95
C LYS A 178 3.19 7.98 -9.30
N ARG A 179 3.60 7.29 -10.37
CA ARG A 179 2.98 7.42 -11.72
C ARG A 179 1.56 6.88 -11.79
N ARG A 180 1.24 5.84 -11.03
CA ARG A 180 -0.13 5.29 -10.97
C ARG A 180 -0.97 6.16 -10.00
N THR A 181 -0.42 6.44 -8.82
CA THR A 181 -1.02 7.28 -7.78
C THR A 181 -1.12 8.77 -8.09
N GLU A 182 -0.52 9.26 -9.16
CA GLU A 182 -0.47 10.69 -9.53
C GLU A 182 -1.88 11.31 -9.64
N GLN A 183 -2.91 10.49 -9.86
CA GLN A 183 -4.31 10.92 -9.88
C GLN A 183 -5.05 10.78 -8.54
N PHE A 184 -4.61 9.94 -7.60
CA PHE A 184 -5.38 9.59 -6.38
C PHE A 184 -4.63 9.72 -5.06
N ALA A 185 -3.38 9.23 -4.91
CA ALA A 185 -2.78 9.12 -3.57
C ALA A 185 -2.01 10.37 -3.10
N ASN A 186 -1.67 11.30 -4.00
CA ASN A 186 -1.03 12.55 -3.58
C ASN A 186 -2.01 13.52 -2.93
N HIS A 187 -3.32 13.37 -3.15
CA HIS A 187 -4.34 14.27 -2.61
C HIS A 187 -5.65 13.56 -2.24
N PHE A 188 -5.79 13.22 -0.97
CA PHE A 188 -7.02 12.68 -0.41
C PHE A 188 -7.95 13.82 0.03
N ARG A 189 -9.19 13.82 -0.45
CA ARG A 189 -10.23 14.78 -0.03
C ARG A 189 -11.34 14.08 0.75
N ASN A 190 -11.85 14.75 1.78
CA ASN A 190 -12.91 14.27 2.65
C ASN A 190 -12.59 12.92 3.32
N ALA A 191 -11.31 12.65 3.58
CA ALA A 191 -10.85 11.44 4.24
C ALA A 191 -10.22 11.77 5.60
N THR A 192 -10.39 10.88 6.57
CA THR A 192 -9.64 10.92 7.83
C THR A 192 -8.25 10.30 7.61
N PRO A 193 -7.26 10.60 8.50
CA PRO A 193 -5.93 9.99 8.39
C PRO A 193 -5.98 8.46 8.43
N GLU A 194 -6.80 7.91 9.31
CA GLU A 194 -7.03 6.46 9.43
C GLU A 194 -7.60 5.86 8.14
N SER A 195 -8.60 6.52 7.54
CA SER A 195 -9.20 6.02 6.30
C SER A 195 -8.25 6.08 5.11
N ALA A 196 -7.43 7.14 5.04
CA ALA A 196 -6.39 7.27 4.03
C ALA A 196 -5.28 6.22 4.21
N GLU A 197 -4.84 5.98 5.45
CA GLU A 197 -3.85 4.94 5.75
C GLU A 197 -4.37 3.54 5.39
N ASN A 198 -5.59 3.21 5.78
CA ASN A 198 -6.21 1.93 5.44
C ASN A 198 -6.31 1.74 3.91
N TRP A 199 -6.69 2.79 3.17
CA TRP A 199 -6.69 2.73 1.70
C TRP A 199 -5.26 2.51 1.14
N LEU A 200 -4.24 3.16 1.70
CA LEU A 200 -2.84 3.00 1.28
C LEU A 200 -2.31 1.58 1.56
N GLN A 201 -2.73 0.98 2.68
CA GLN A 201 -2.40 -0.41 3.01
C GLN A 201 -3.10 -1.40 2.07
N THR A 202 -4.37 -1.15 1.77
CA THR A 202 -5.14 -1.93 0.80
C THR A 202 -4.55 -1.82 -0.61
N PHE A 203 -4.10 -0.63 -1.02
CA PHE A 203 -3.36 -0.41 -2.26
C PHE A 203 -2.07 -1.24 -2.28
N ALA A 204 -1.28 -1.19 -1.19
CA ALA A 204 -0.02 -1.92 -1.07
C ALA A 204 -0.20 -3.45 -1.11
N PHE A 205 -1.30 -3.94 -0.54
CA PHE A 205 -1.73 -5.33 -0.65
C PHE A 205 -2.07 -5.69 -2.11
N ALA A 206 -2.95 -4.93 -2.75
CA ALA A 206 -3.39 -5.20 -4.13
C ALA A 206 -2.23 -5.10 -5.13
N TRP A 207 -1.26 -4.22 -4.89
CA TRP A 207 -0.04 -4.10 -5.69
C TRP A 207 0.72 -5.42 -5.80
N THR A 208 0.82 -6.16 -4.69
CA THR A 208 1.53 -7.45 -4.62
C THR A 208 0.80 -8.53 -5.41
N GLN A 209 -0.53 -8.43 -5.56
CA GLN A 209 -1.33 -9.39 -6.32
C GLN A 209 -1.34 -9.14 -7.84
N LEU A 210 -0.83 -7.98 -8.29
CA LEU A 210 -0.84 -7.55 -9.69
C LEU A 210 0.51 -7.73 -10.41
N ILE A 211 1.56 -8.15 -9.69
CA ILE A 211 2.93 -8.39 -10.19
C ILE A 211 3.16 -9.90 -10.27
#